data_AF-A0A9P1G9S7-F1
#
_entry.id   AF-A0A9P1G9S7-F1
#
_cell.length_a   1.000
_cell.length_b   1.000
_cell.length_c   1.000
_cell.angle_alpha   90.00
_cell.angle_beta   90.00
_cell.angle_gamma   90.00
#
_symmetry.space_group_name_H-M   'P 1'
#
loop_
_entity.id
_entity.type
_entity.pdbx_description
1 polymer ?
#
loop_
_entity_poly.entity_id
_entity_poly.type
_entity_poly.pdbx_seq_one_letter_code
_entity_poly.pdbx_strand_id
1 'polypeptide(L)'
;MPAKKRMKLEMSPEPSQTIYSSQASTAPSSQSSQTFLTQDFDQVGFGDGLDGAFDEAVTGRDSLCKSEDYELVKCDEDEVEDNVAEGDVTCGDPGQLASYSPFLARNRDFYGLAVSLMRLQGIDLRRFPPTTKGVVREFFQRYHPFAKQDLLWSLSFEEESGSGPRTKYRATLTTYVLNDRKFQGKMSSTSMRLAEESAVIAFREDPEVREIAKVLPPPRKKIKEWVHLNSQERERLVAAGFDTSIVLEEFVQSVYMHFRELGCRTALWDGNA
;
A
#
# COMPACT_ATOMS: atom_id res chain seq x y z
N MET A 1 35.46 66.40 -12.36
CA MET A 1 36.78 65.81 -12.71
C MET A 1 36.60 64.30 -12.84
N PRO A 2 37.26 63.64 -13.81
CA PRO A 2 36.54 63.02 -14.93
C PRO A 2 36.72 61.50 -15.08
N ALA A 3 36.02 60.95 -16.09
CA ALA A 3 36.43 59.82 -16.96
C ALA A 3 36.25 58.38 -16.40
N LYS A 4 35.85 57.35 -17.15
CA LYS A 4 35.63 57.13 -18.60
C LYS A 4 35.02 55.72 -18.82
N LYS A 5 34.26 55.59 -19.92
CA LYS A 5 34.15 54.46 -20.90
C LYS A 5 33.90 53.02 -20.36
N ARG A 6 32.79 52.32 -20.64
CA ARG A 6 32.16 51.84 -21.91
C ARG A 6 32.99 50.80 -22.69
N MET A 7 32.50 49.54 -22.73
CA MET A 7 32.57 48.51 -23.80
C MET A 7 31.81 47.26 -23.29
N LYS A 8 30.57 46.97 -23.70
CA LYS A 8 30.11 46.18 -24.88
C LYS A 8 30.97 44.93 -25.18
N LEU A 9 30.40 43.76 -24.92
CA LEU A 9 30.57 42.56 -25.74
C LEU A 9 29.24 41.82 -25.82
N GLU A 10 28.63 41.84 -27.00
CA GLU A 10 27.60 40.91 -27.45
C GLU A 10 28.25 39.56 -27.74
N MET A 11 27.60 38.44 -27.44
CA MET A 11 27.56 37.25 -28.31
C MET A 11 26.40 36.37 -27.85
N SER A 12 25.31 36.40 -28.62
CA SER A 12 24.32 35.32 -28.71
C SER A 12 24.72 34.40 -29.87
N PRO A 13 24.57 33.07 -29.75
CA PRO A 13 24.39 32.21 -30.89
C PRO A 13 22.96 31.63 -30.93
N GLU A 14 22.40 31.65 -32.13
CA GLU A 14 21.05 31.23 -32.50
C GLU A 14 20.79 29.72 -32.35
N PRO A 15 19.51 29.31 -32.23
CA PRO A 15 19.10 27.92 -32.35
C PRO A 15 19.09 27.47 -33.82
N SER A 16 19.82 26.38 -34.10
CA SER A 16 19.78 25.70 -35.39
C SER A 16 18.42 25.02 -35.60
N GLN A 17 17.72 25.44 -36.65
CA GLN A 17 16.56 24.77 -37.20
C GLN A 17 17.02 23.53 -37.97
N THR A 18 16.55 22.35 -37.57
CA THR A 18 16.67 21.15 -38.40
C THR A 18 15.31 20.78 -38.94
N ILE A 19 15.20 20.93 -40.26
CA ILE A 19 14.09 20.51 -41.11
C ILE A 19 14.26 19.01 -41.43
N TYR A 20 13.24 18.20 -41.14
CA TYR A 20 12.99 16.89 -41.77
C TYR A 20 11.46 16.80 -41.92
N SER A 21 10.91 17.12 -43.09
CA SER A 21 10.72 16.25 -44.26
C SER A 21 9.89 14.99 -43.97
N SER A 22 8.58 15.18 -44.11
CA SER A 22 7.59 14.32 -44.78
C SER A 22 7.99 12.88 -45.13
N GLN A 23 7.26 11.90 -44.59
CA GLN A 23 6.69 10.82 -45.40
C GLN A 23 5.30 10.45 -44.87
N ALA A 24 4.31 10.68 -45.72
CA ALA A 24 2.98 10.10 -45.62
C ALA A 24 3.07 8.63 -46.03
N SER A 25 2.52 7.73 -45.21
CA SER A 25 2.23 6.35 -45.62
C SER A 25 0.73 6.12 -45.45
N THR A 26 0.07 6.08 -46.59
CA THR A 26 -1.31 5.67 -46.80
C THR A 26 -1.47 4.14 -46.80
N ALA A 27 -2.64 3.71 -46.32
CA ALA A 27 -3.38 2.47 -46.59
C ALA A 27 -3.21 1.30 -45.59
N PRO A 28 -4.18 0.36 -45.50
CA PRO A 28 -5.53 0.34 -46.07
C PRO A 28 -6.66 0.18 -45.02
N SER A 29 -7.83 0.65 -45.43
CA SER A 29 -9.14 0.30 -44.88
C SER A 29 -9.40 -1.21 -44.99
N SER A 30 -9.56 -1.90 -43.87
CA SER A 30 -10.24 -3.19 -43.80
C SER A 30 -11.60 -2.99 -43.14
N GLN A 31 -12.62 -2.92 -43.98
CA GLN A 31 -14.01 -3.17 -43.61
C GLN A 31 -14.10 -4.60 -43.07
N SER A 32 -14.55 -4.77 -41.84
CA SER A 32 -15.18 -6.01 -41.40
C SER A 32 -16.57 -5.67 -40.86
N SER A 33 -17.56 -6.02 -41.66
CA SER A 33 -18.95 -6.12 -41.28
C SER A 33 -19.09 -7.14 -40.14
N GLN A 34 -19.62 -6.73 -39.00
CA GLN A 34 -20.37 -7.64 -38.12
C GLN A 34 -21.64 -6.96 -37.64
N THR A 35 -22.70 -7.31 -38.36
CA THR A 35 -24.06 -7.61 -37.89
C THR A 35 -24.38 -7.37 -36.41
N PHE A 36 -25.32 -6.44 -36.22
CA PHE A 36 -26.52 -6.55 -35.37
C PHE A 36 -26.72 -7.88 -34.65
N LEU A 37 -26.84 -7.82 -33.33
CA LEU A 37 -27.87 -8.53 -32.56
C LEU A 37 -28.20 -7.68 -31.33
N THR A 38 -29.19 -6.81 -31.49
CA THR A 38 -30.05 -6.34 -30.42
C THR A 38 -30.78 -7.54 -29.82
N GLN A 39 -30.58 -7.80 -28.53
CA GLN A 39 -31.53 -8.55 -27.73
C GLN A 39 -32.01 -7.69 -26.60
N ASP A 40 -33.26 -7.29 -26.77
CA ASP A 40 -34.15 -6.75 -25.76
C ASP A 40 -34.20 -7.68 -24.56
N PHE A 41 -33.97 -7.13 -23.37
CA PHE A 41 -34.47 -7.71 -22.13
C PHE A 41 -35.50 -6.74 -21.56
N ASP A 42 -36.75 -7.03 -21.91
CA ASP A 42 -37.96 -6.62 -21.21
C ASP A 42 -37.78 -6.85 -19.70
N GLN A 43 -37.94 -5.81 -18.89
CA GLN A 43 -39.24 -5.42 -18.32
C GLN A 43 -39.79 -6.49 -17.37
N VAL A 44 -39.38 -6.40 -16.11
CA VAL A 44 -40.16 -6.95 -15.00
C VAL A 44 -40.34 -5.84 -13.97
N GLY A 45 -41.50 -5.22 -14.02
CA GLY A 45 -42.01 -4.34 -12.98
C GLY A 45 -42.65 -5.17 -11.88
N PHE A 46 -42.23 -4.91 -10.64
CA PHE A 46 -42.93 -5.16 -9.39
C PHE A 46 -42.32 -4.14 -8.42
N GLY A 47 -43.02 -3.27 -7.72
CA GLY A 47 -44.43 -3.04 -7.51
C GLY A 47 -44.48 -2.03 -6.38
N ASP A 48 -45.20 -0.93 -6.59
CA ASP A 48 -45.52 0.04 -5.55
C ASP A 48 -46.28 -0.62 -4.40
N GLY A 49 -46.09 -0.07 -3.20
CA GLY A 49 -47.01 -0.20 -2.09
C GLY A 49 -46.43 -0.93 -0.89
N LEU A 50 -46.05 -0.15 0.12
CA LEU A 50 -46.80 -0.14 1.38
C LEU A 50 -46.28 1.00 2.26
N ASP A 51 -47.08 2.06 2.28
CA ASP A 51 -47.18 3.00 3.39
C ASP A 51 -47.60 2.23 4.65
N GLY A 52 -47.00 2.55 5.80
CA GLY A 52 -47.37 1.87 7.04
C GLY A 52 -46.64 2.37 8.27
N ALA A 53 -47.19 3.45 8.84
CA ALA A 53 -47.28 3.72 10.28
C ALA A 53 -45.97 3.97 11.08
N PHE A 54 -45.82 5.25 11.37
CA PHE A 54 -45.15 5.83 12.52
C PHE A 54 -46.09 5.69 13.74
N ASP A 55 -45.62 5.10 14.84
CA ASP A 55 -46.05 5.31 16.23
C ASP A 55 -45.04 4.56 17.12
N GLU A 56 -44.14 5.25 17.81
CA GLU A 56 -44.27 5.82 19.16
C GLU A 56 -44.24 4.78 20.30
N ALA A 57 -43.29 5.02 21.21
CA ALA A 57 -43.36 4.79 22.66
C ALA A 57 -43.20 3.37 23.28
N VAL A 58 -42.09 3.28 24.06
CA VAL A 58 -42.09 3.05 25.52
C VAL A 58 -41.80 1.62 26.07
N THR A 59 -40.84 1.64 27.01
CA THR A 59 -40.53 0.71 28.11
C THR A 59 -39.91 -0.68 27.85
N GLY A 60 -38.63 -0.77 28.19
CA GLY A 60 -38.19 -1.50 29.38
C GLY A 60 -38.34 -3.02 29.40
N ARG A 61 -37.21 -3.73 29.29
CA ARG A 61 -36.97 -4.90 30.15
C ARG A 61 -35.48 -5.26 30.18
N ASP A 62 -34.97 -5.26 31.40
CA ASP A 62 -33.77 -5.94 31.83
C ASP A 62 -33.73 -7.38 31.31
N SER A 63 -32.59 -7.79 30.77
CA SER A 63 -32.21 -9.19 30.79
C SER A 63 -30.71 -9.30 30.97
N LEU A 64 -30.35 -9.77 32.16
CA LEU A 64 -29.05 -10.21 32.57
C LEU A 64 -28.41 -11.12 31.50
N CYS A 65 -27.25 -10.72 30.99
CA CYS A 65 -26.25 -11.67 30.53
C CYS A 65 -25.08 -11.61 31.51
N LYS A 66 -24.99 -12.68 32.29
CA LYS A 66 -23.97 -12.96 33.30
C LYS A 66 -22.59 -12.91 32.62
N SER A 67 -21.71 -12.09 33.15
CA SER A 67 -20.27 -12.18 32.92
C SER A 67 -19.75 -13.45 33.59
N GLU A 68 -19.19 -14.35 32.80
CA GLU A 68 -18.39 -15.47 33.33
C GLU A 68 -17.02 -14.93 33.70
N ASP A 69 -16.69 -15.08 34.99
CA ASP A 69 -15.42 -14.75 35.60
C ASP A 69 -14.32 -15.64 35.01
N TYR A 70 -13.45 -15.09 34.17
CA TYR A 70 -12.16 -15.69 33.88
C TYR A 70 -11.20 -15.30 35.01
N GLU A 71 -10.87 -16.26 35.86
CA GLU A 71 -9.78 -16.13 36.83
C GLU A 71 -8.48 -15.82 36.08
N LEU A 72 -7.98 -14.61 36.31
CA LEU A 72 -6.69 -14.14 35.86
C LEU A 72 -5.62 -14.89 36.66
N VAL A 73 -5.15 -16.01 36.12
CA VAL A 73 -3.95 -16.70 36.63
C VAL A 73 -2.80 -15.71 36.53
N LYS A 74 -2.37 -15.19 37.68
CA LYS A 74 -1.10 -14.48 37.83
C LYS A 74 0.01 -15.50 37.60
N CYS A 75 0.61 -15.49 36.43
CA CYS A 75 1.94 -16.05 36.25
C CYS A 75 2.90 -14.99 36.78
N ASP A 76 3.61 -15.34 37.84
CA ASP A 76 4.73 -14.56 38.36
C ASP A 76 5.77 -14.39 37.23
N GLU A 77 5.90 -13.16 36.75
CA GLU A 77 6.98 -12.76 35.86
C GLU A 77 8.23 -12.61 36.73
N ASP A 78 9.01 -13.69 36.85
CA ASP A 78 10.39 -13.60 37.28
C ASP A 78 11.16 -12.78 36.23
N GLU A 79 11.55 -11.57 36.63
CA GLU A 79 12.47 -10.68 35.94
C GLU A 79 13.82 -11.40 35.78
N VAL A 80 13.99 -12.09 34.65
CA VAL A 80 15.33 -12.45 34.16
C VAL A 80 15.84 -11.25 33.36
N GLU A 81 16.58 -10.38 34.03
CA GLU A 81 17.42 -9.37 33.39
C GLU A 81 18.50 -10.07 32.56
N ASP A 82 18.16 -10.45 31.33
CA ASP A 82 19.14 -10.79 30.30
C ASP A 82 19.90 -9.51 29.92
N ASN A 83 21.00 -9.28 30.63
CA ASN A 83 22.08 -8.38 30.24
C ASN A 83 22.69 -8.86 28.91
N VAL A 84 22.00 -8.63 27.81
CA VAL A 84 22.58 -8.72 26.47
C VAL A 84 23.37 -7.44 26.27
N ALA A 85 24.68 -7.54 26.48
CA ALA A 85 25.63 -6.50 26.12
C ALA A 85 25.30 -5.97 24.72
N GLU A 86 25.19 -4.65 24.58
CA GLU A 86 25.16 -3.94 23.31
C GLU A 86 26.49 -4.19 22.58
N GLY A 87 26.57 -5.36 21.94
CA GLY A 87 27.60 -5.68 20.98
C GLY A 87 27.37 -4.84 19.74
N ASP A 88 28.32 -3.97 19.47
CA ASP A 88 28.47 -3.21 18.24
C ASP A 88 28.13 -4.10 17.02
N VAL A 89 26.97 -3.84 16.40
CA VAL A 89 26.48 -4.57 15.22
C VAL A 89 27.33 -4.11 14.04
N THR A 90 28.51 -4.73 13.94
CA THR A 90 29.34 -4.61 12.74
C THR A 90 28.53 -5.10 11.55
N CYS A 91 28.35 -4.20 10.58
CA CYS A 91 27.69 -4.46 9.32
C CYS A 91 28.28 -5.73 8.69
N GLY A 92 27.47 -6.79 8.62
CA GLY A 92 27.87 -8.08 8.08
C GLY A 92 28.45 -7.94 6.67
N ASP A 93 29.59 -8.59 6.47
CA ASP A 93 30.31 -8.67 5.22
C ASP A 93 29.37 -9.19 4.10
N PRO A 94 29.17 -8.46 2.99
CA PRO A 94 28.29 -8.88 1.90
C PRO A 94 28.67 -10.23 1.26
N GLY A 95 29.84 -10.79 1.60
CA GLY A 95 30.25 -12.15 1.22
C GLY A 95 29.45 -13.30 1.86
N GLN A 96 28.66 -13.07 2.91
CA GLN A 96 27.88 -14.13 3.57
C GLN A 96 26.57 -14.52 2.87
N LEU A 97 26.05 -13.66 1.97
CA LEU A 97 24.81 -13.93 1.22
C LEU A 97 24.91 -15.20 0.34
N ALA A 98 26.11 -15.59 -0.08
CA ALA A 98 26.34 -16.81 -0.85
C ALA A 98 26.16 -18.11 -0.04
N SER A 99 26.06 -18.06 1.29
CA SER A 99 26.12 -19.26 2.16
C SER A 99 24.78 -19.73 2.74
N TYR A 100 23.67 -19.00 2.55
CA TYR A 100 22.32 -19.45 2.94
C TYR A 100 21.75 -20.53 2.01
N SER A 101 22.38 -20.71 0.84
CA SER A 101 21.94 -21.63 -0.23
C SER A 101 21.59 -23.04 0.25
N PRO A 102 22.30 -23.71 1.18
CA PRO A 102 21.94 -25.06 1.61
C PRO A 102 20.60 -25.15 2.36
N PHE A 103 20.22 -24.08 3.07
CA PHE A 103 18.94 -24.02 3.80
C PHE A 103 17.80 -23.53 2.91
N LEU A 104 18.09 -22.61 1.98
CA LEU A 104 17.16 -22.13 0.95
C LEU A 104 16.89 -23.18 -0.15
N ALA A 105 17.87 -24.05 -0.46
CA ALA A 105 17.80 -25.06 -1.51
C ALA A 105 17.16 -26.38 -1.06
N ARG A 106 16.75 -26.51 0.20
CA ARG A 106 15.78 -27.57 0.55
C ARG A 106 14.51 -27.30 -0.25
N ASN A 107 13.88 -28.37 -0.76
CA ASN A 107 12.61 -28.34 -1.50
C ASN A 107 11.45 -27.78 -0.63
N ARG A 108 11.50 -26.51 -0.26
CA ARG A 108 10.34 -25.76 0.22
C ARG A 108 9.61 -25.31 -1.02
N ASP A 109 8.37 -25.78 -1.15
CA ASP A 109 7.49 -25.38 -2.25
C ASP A 109 6.92 -23.98 -1.97
N PHE A 110 7.78 -22.96 -2.10
CA PHE A 110 7.39 -21.56 -1.90
C PHE A 110 6.30 -21.13 -2.89
N TYR A 111 6.32 -21.67 -4.11
CA TYR A 111 5.28 -21.45 -5.10
C TYR A 111 3.95 -22.06 -4.65
N GLY A 112 3.92 -23.33 -4.23
CA GLY A 112 2.71 -23.97 -3.69
C GLY A 112 2.15 -23.26 -2.45
N LEU A 113 3.03 -22.71 -1.61
CA LEU A 113 2.64 -21.85 -0.50
C LEU A 113 1.97 -20.55 -0.98
N ALA A 114 2.58 -19.88 -1.97
CA ALA A 114 2.02 -18.67 -2.56
C ALA A 114 0.63 -18.95 -3.17
N VAL A 115 0.48 -20.03 -3.94
CA VAL A 115 -0.81 -20.49 -4.48
C VAL A 115 -1.85 -20.69 -3.36
N SER A 116 -1.46 -21.32 -2.25
CA SER A 116 -2.35 -21.54 -1.11
C SER A 116 -2.79 -20.25 -0.41
N LEU A 117 -1.93 -19.22 -0.44
CA LEU A 117 -2.19 -17.91 0.14
C LEU A 117 -2.94 -16.97 -0.79
N MET A 118 -3.08 -17.27 -2.09
CA MET A 118 -3.82 -16.44 -3.06
C MET A 118 -5.28 -16.19 -2.67
N ARG A 119 -5.90 -17.08 -1.88
CA ARG A 119 -7.24 -16.83 -1.32
C ARG A 119 -7.33 -15.58 -0.42
N LEU A 120 -6.19 -15.06 0.04
CA LEU A 120 -6.06 -13.86 0.87
C LEU A 120 -5.63 -12.63 0.05
N GLN A 121 -5.60 -12.75 -1.28
CA GLN A 121 -5.31 -11.66 -2.19
C GLN A 121 -6.35 -10.54 -2.03
N GLY A 122 -5.89 -9.32 -2.25
CA GLY A 122 -6.70 -8.14 -2.27
C GLY A 122 -7.02 -7.60 -0.88
N ILE A 123 -7.49 -6.36 -0.87
CA ILE A 123 -7.90 -5.66 0.34
C ILE A 123 -9.12 -4.79 0.05
N ASP A 124 -10.10 -4.85 0.94
CA ASP A 124 -11.21 -3.93 0.93
C ASP A 124 -10.86 -2.71 1.79
N LEU A 125 -10.44 -1.63 1.12
CA LEU A 125 -10.02 -0.39 1.77
C LEU A 125 -11.14 0.28 2.57
N ARG A 126 -12.42 -0.08 2.37
CA ARG A 126 -13.54 0.48 3.13
C ARG A 126 -13.66 -0.08 4.54
N ARG A 127 -13.04 -1.22 4.81
CA ARG A 127 -13.06 -1.87 6.14
C ARG A 127 -12.15 -1.17 7.16
N PHE A 128 -11.25 -0.33 6.68
CA PHE A 128 -10.29 0.38 7.51
C PHE A 128 -10.77 1.80 7.79
N PRO A 129 -10.46 2.36 8.97
CA PRO A 129 -10.74 3.76 9.26
C PRO A 129 -10.01 4.65 8.24
N PRO A 130 -10.62 5.75 7.77
CA PRO A 130 -10.07 6.63 6.73
C PRO A 130 -8.91 7.49 7.26
N THR A 131 -7.91 6.86 7.88
CA THR A 131 -6.71 7.50 8.40
C THR A 131 -5.49 6.96 7.68
N THR A 132 -4.39 7.72 7.70
CA THR A 132 -3.12 7.27 7.12
C THR A 132 -2.63 5.96 7.75
N LYS A 133 -2.76 5.84 9.07
CA LYS A 133 -2.39 4.63 9.84
C LYS A 133 -3.26 3.41 9.52
N GLY A 134 -4.46 3.62 9.00
CA GLY A 134 -5.40 2.57 8.60
C GLY A 134 -5.24 2.21 7.12
N VAL A 135 -5.99 2.91 6.26
CA VAL A 135 -6.10 2.62 4.82
C VAL A 135 -4.75 2.67 4.11
N VAL A 136 -4.03 3.79 4.26
CA VAL A 136 -2.81 4.06 3.48
C VAL A 136 -1.69 3.10 3.89
N ARG A 137 -1.51 2.91 5.20
CA ARG A 137 -0.54 1.95 5.75
C ARG A 137 -0.80 0.54 5.27
N GLU A 138 -2.04 0.04 5.39
CA GLU A 138 -2.35 -1.35 5.03
C GLU A 138 -2.21 -1.60 3.51
N PHE A 139 -2.59 -0.62 2.68
CA PHE A 139 -2.36 -0.68 1.25
C PHE A 139 -0.86 -0.81 0.94
N PHE A 140 -0.04 0.12 1.45
CA PHE A 140 1.39 0.16 1.13
C PHE A 140 2.21 -0.96 1.80
N GLN A 141 1.80 -1.46 2.97
CA GLN A 141 2.43 -2.64 3.58
C GLN A 141 2.25 -3.91 2.74
N ARG A 142 1.23 -3.99 1.91
CA ARG A 142 1.04 -5.10 0.96
C ARG A 142 1.67 -4.80 -0.38
N TYR A 143 1.55 -3.57 -0.87
CA TYR A 143 2.08 -3.14 -2.16
C TYR A 143 3.62 -3.09 -2.19
N HIS A 144 4.24 -2.67 -1.09
CA HIS A 144 5.70 -2.53 -0.94
C HIS A 144 6.16 -2.92 0.49
N PRO A 145 6.11 -4.22 0.88
CA PRO A 145 6.26 -4.69 2.26
C PRO A 145 7.64 -4.46 2.91
N PHE A 146 8.65 -4.17 2.09
CA PHE A 146 10.04 -3.99 2.53
C PHE A 146 10.48 -2.52 2.57
N ALA A 147 9.65 -1.58 2.10
CA ALA A 147 9.98 -0.16 2.13
C ALA A 147 9.69 0.46 3.50
N LYS A 148 10.49 1.48 3.84
CA LYS A 148 10.22 2.36 4.98
C LYS A 148 9.02 3.25 4.64
N GLN A 149 8.14 3.47 5.61
CA GLN A 149 6.88 4.22 5.40
C GLN A 149 7.11 5.63 4.86
N ASP A 150 8.14 6.32 5.37
CA ASP A 150 8.46 7.70 4.99
C ASP A 150 8.84 7.86 3.51
N LEU A 151 9.20 6.75 2.84
CA LEU A 151 9.53 6.72 1.41
C LEU A 151 8.32 6.41 0.53
N LEU A 152 7.19 5.99 1.12
CA LEU A 152 6.02 5.54 0.37
C LEU A 152 5.04 6.68 0.12
N TRP A 153 4.84 7.54 1.12
CA TRP A 153 3.92 8.65 1.03
C TRP A 153 4.25 9.75 2.03
N SER A 154 3.74 10.95 1.77
CA SER A 154 3.77 12.07 2.71
C SER A 154 2.42 12.78 2.73
N LEU A 155 2.14 13.45 3.84
CA LEU A 155 0.93 14.24 4.03
C LEU A 155 1.33 15.69 4.26
N SER A 156 0.86 16.58 3.38
CA SER A 156 1.04 18.02 3.53
C SER A 156 -0.28 18.70 3.86
N PHE A 157 -0.20 19.81 4.58
CA PHE A 157 -1.34 20.64 4.92
C PHE A 157 -1.16 22.04 4.34
N GLU A 158 -2.20 22.54 3.71
CA GLU A 158 -2.30 23.91 3.21
C GLU A 158 -3.31 24.65 4.09
N GLU A 159 -2.88 25.79 4.64
CA GLU A 159 -3.75 26.70 5.38
C GLU A 159 -4.47 27.62 4.39
N GLU A 160 -5.79 27.51 4.34
CA GLU A 160 -6.63 28.47 3.63
C GLU A 160 -7.02 29.58 4.59
N SER A 161 -6.41 30.76 4.37
CA SER A 161 -6.85 32.01 4.96
C SER A 161 -8.22 32.40 4.38
N GLY A 162 -9.28 31.80 4.90
CA GLY A 162 -10.64 32.18 4.57
C GLY A 162 -11.00 33.54 5.17
N SER A 163 -11.99 34.22 4.58
CA SER A 163 -12.60 35.48 5.07
C SER A 163 -13.27 35.36 6.46
N GLY A 164 -13.13 34.24 7.16
CA GLY A 164 -13.76 33.97 8.45
C GLY A 164 -12.76 33.95 9.61
N PRO A 165 -13.24 33.91 10.86
CA PRO A 165 -12.39 33.98 12.05
C PRO A 165 -11.60 32.70 12.35
N ARG A 166 -11.73 31.65 11.53
CA ARG A 166 -11.09 30.33 11.77
C ARG A 166 -10.29 29.90 10.54
N THR A 167 -9.04 29.54 10.76
CA THR A 167 -8.18 28.89 9.77
C THR A 167 -8.82 27.58 9.32
N LYS A 168 -8.83 27.36 8.01
CA LYS A 168 -9.23 26.08 7.43
C LYS A 168 -7.99 25.38 6.90
N TYR A 169 -7.95 24.06 7.07
CA TYR A 169 -6.88 23.21 6.61
C TYR A 169 -7.38 22.38 5.44
N ARG A 170 -6.55 22.26 4.41
CA ARG A 170 -6.71 21.31 3.32
C ARG A 170 -5.52 20.37 3.34
N ALA A 171 -5.76 19.06 3.34
CA ALA A 171 -4.67 18.08 3.31
C ALA A 171 -4.50 17.50 1.91
N THR A 172 -3.25 17.22 1.55
CA THR A 172 -2.85 16.56 0.31
C THR A 172 -1.96 15.37 0.67
N LEU A 173 -2.41 14.16 0.33
CA LEU A 173 -1.62 12.94 0.44
C LEU A 173 -0.84 12.75 -0.87
N THR A 174 0.49 12.72 -0.79
CA THR A 174 1.37 12.45 -1.95
C THR A 174 1.91 11.04 -1.82
N THR A 175 1.79 10.22 -2.85
CA THR A 175 2.28 8.84 -2.87
C THR A 175 3.40 8.68 -3.89
N TYR A 176 4.63 8.55 -3.40
CA TYR A 176 5.83 8.53 -4.24
C TYR A 176 5.88 7.28 -5.14
N VAL A 177 5.55 6.13 -4.56
CA VAL A 177 5.51 4.82 -5.24
C VAL A 177 4.35 4.65 -6.22
N LEU A 178 3.46 5.64 -6.37
CA LEU A 178 2.43 5.67 -7.41
C LEU A 178 2.67 6.86 -8.33
N ASN A 179 3.92 7.08 -8.77
CA ASN A 179 4.31 8.18 -9.66
C ASN A 179 3.97 9.57 -9.10
N ASP A 180 4.31 9.81 -7.83
CA ASP A 180 4.08 11.09 -7.15
C ASP A 180 2.63 11.61 -7.21
N ARG A 181 1.66 10.69 -7.32
CA ARG A 181 0.24 11.04 -7.37
C ARG A 181 -0.19 11.74 -6.09
N LYS A 182 -1.07 12.73 -6.25
CA LYS A 182 -1.55 13.59 -5.17
C LYS A 182 -3.06 13.40 -4.99
N PHE A 183 -3.47 13.11 -3.77
CA PHE A 183 -4.85 12.93 -3.37
C PHE A 183 -5.23 14.04 -2.41
N GLN A 184 -5.97 15.01 -2.92
CA GLN A 184 -6.38 16.17 -2.15
C GLN A 184 -7.80 15.99 -1.60
N GLY A 185 -7.98 16.29 -0.31
CA GLY A 185 -9.31 16.30 0.30
C GLY A 185 -10.22 17.35 -0.32
N LYS A 186 -11.48 16.98 -0.60
CA LYS A 186 -12.47 17.88 -1.26
C LYS A 186 -12.93 19.04 -0.37
N MET A 187 -12.83 18.88 0.95
CA MET A 187 -13.35 19.83 1.93
C MET A 187 -12.21 20.39 2.76
N SER A 188 -12.13 21.72 2.84
CA SER A 188 -11.30 22.37 3.85
C SER A 188 -12.02 22.36 5.20
N SER A 189 -11.32 21.91 6.22
CA SER A 189 -11.89 21.68 7.56
C SER A 189 -11.18 22.54 8.60
N THR A 190 -11.88 22.88 9.68
CA THR A 190 -11.27 23.59 10.82
C THR A 190 -10.34 22.71 11.64
N SER A 191 -10.29 21.40 11.39
CA SER A 191 -9.42 20.45 12.05
C SER A 191 -8.49 19.76 11.04
N MET A 192 -7.19 19.74 11.34
CA MET A 192 -6.19 19.00 10.55
C MET A 192 -6.56 17.52 10.42
N ARG A 193 -7.09 16.89 11.48
CA ARG A 193 -7.50 15.48 11.44
C ARG A 193 -8.60 15.23 10.40
N LEU A 194 -9.62 16.08 10.36
CA LEU A 194 -10.70 15.95 9.38
C LEU A 194 -10.20 16.24 7.95
N ALA A 195 -9.22 17.13 7.80
CA ALA A 195 -8.57 17.37 6.52
C ALA A 195 -7.77 16.13 6.05
N GLU A 196 -7.01 15.49 6.94
CA GLU A 196 -6.34 14.21 6.68
C GLU A 196 -7.35 13.14 6.23
N GLU A 197 -8.43 12.94 7.00
CA GLU A 197 -9.45 11.94 6.68
C GLU A 197 -10.05 12.19 5.28
N SER A 198 -10.27 13.45 4.91
CA SER A 198 -10.74 13.85 3.58
C SER A 198 -9.75 13.47 2.45
N ALA A 199 -8.45 13.69 2.65
CA ALA A 199 -7.42 13.28 1.68
C ALA A 199 -7.30 11.76 1.55
N VAL A 200 -7.41 11.03 2.68
CA VAL A 200 -7.39 9.56 2.69
C VAL A 200 -8.65 8.98 2.04
N ILE A 201 -9.80 9.62 2.20
CA ILE A 201 -11.03 9.25 1.46
C ILE A 201 -10.81 9.42 -0.04
N ALA A 202 -10.19 10.51 -0.48
CA ALA A 202 -9.87 10.72 -1.90
C ALA A 202 -8.94 9.62 -2.44
N PHE A 203 -7.90 9.24 -1.68
CA PHE A 203 -7.05 8.08 -2.01
C PHE A 203 -7.83 6.77 -2.12
N ARG A 204 -8.70 6.49 -1.14
CA ARG A 204 -9.51 5.27 -1.09
C ARG A 204 -10.50 5.16 -2.25
N GLU A 205 -11.05 6.29 -2.68
CA GLU A 205 -12.05 6.36 -3.75
C GLU A 205 -11.45 6.36 -5.15
N ASP A 206 -10.14 6.61 -5.26
CA ASP A 206 -9.44 6.64 -6.54
C ASP A 206 -9.57 5.32 -7.31
N PRO A 207 -9.95 5.35 -8.60
CA PRO A 207 -10.15 4.15 -9.40
C PRO A 207 -8.92 3.26 -9.49
N GLU A 208 -7.74 3.85 -9.72
CA GLU A 208 -6.49 3.10 -9.88
C GLU A 208 -6.06 2.47 -8.55
N VAL A 209 -6.18 3.20 -7.43
CA VAL A 209 -5.93 2.65 -6.09
C VAL A 209 -6.86 1.46 -5.82
N ARG A 210 -8.13 1.56 -6.19
CA ARG A 210 -9.10 0.46 -6.04
C ARG A 210 -8.81 -0.73 -6.94
N GLU A 211 -8.29 -0.50 -8.14
CA GLU A 211 -7.87 -1.58 -9.05
C GLU A 211 -6.64 -2.31 -8.51
N ILE A 212 -5.63 -1.57 -8.06
CA ILE A 212 -4.44 -2.15 -7.40
C ILE A 212 -4.88 -2.94 -6.16
N ALA A 213 -5.74 -2.37 -5.33
CA ALA A 213 -6.20 -2.98 -4.08
C ALA A 213 -6.87 -4.35 -4.27
N LYS A 214 -7.51 -4.62 -5.43
CA LYS A 214 -8.12 -5.93 -5.73
C LYS A 214 -7.08 -7.03 -5.91
N VAL A 215 -5.90 -6.67 -6.39
CA VAL A 215 -4.85 -7.62 -6.77
C VAL A 215 -3.61 -7.51 -5.88
N LEU A 216 -3.70 -6.82 -4.74
CA LEU A 216 -2.60 -6.76 -3.78
C LEU A 216 -2.29 -8.15 -3.19
N PRO A 217 -1.02 -8.46 -2.92
CA PRO A 217 -0.65 -9.72 -2.31
C PRO A 217 -1.21 -9.84 -0.87
N PRO A 218 -1.21 -11.05 -0.31
CA PRO A 218 -1.57 -11.29 1.09
C PRO A 218 -0.72 -10.47 2.08
N PRO A 219 -1.23 -10.20 3.30
CA PRO A 219 -0.46 -9.52 4.33
C PRO A 219 0.85 -10.24 4.67
N ARG A 220 1.95 -9.50 4.80
CA ARG A 220 3.25 -10.05 5.22
C ARG A 220 3.18 -10.85 6.53
N LYS A 221 2.34 -10.41 7.48
CA LYS A 221 2.09 -11.14 8.73
C LYS A 221 1.58 -12.57 8.47
N LYS A 222 0.65 -12.72 7.52
CA LYS A 222 0.12 -14.04 7.14
C LYS A 222 1.17 -14.89 6.42
N ILE A 223 2.01 -14.31 5.58
CA ILE A 223 3.11 -15.04 4.96
C ILE A 223 4.07 -15.56 6.05
N LYS A 224 4.45 -14.70 7.00
CA LYS A 224 5.36 -15.04 8.10
C LYS A 224 4.83 -16.16 9.01
N GLU A 225 3.53 -16.18 9.27
CA GLU A 225 2.86 -17.27 10.02
C GLU A 225 3.03 -18.64 9.33
N TRP A 226 3.06 -18.68 8.01
CA TRP A 226 3.11 -19.91 7.21
C TRP A 226 4.53 -20.39 6.91
N VAL A 227 5.50 -19.47 6.92
CA VAL A 227 6.90 -19.74 6.53
C VAL A 227 7.78 -20.12 7.74
N HIS A 228 7.17 -20.34 8.91
CA HIS A 228 7.87 -20.51 10.17
C HIS A 228 9.01 -21.56 10.13
N LEU A 229 10.05 -21.30 10.92
CA LEU A 229 11.15 -22.24 11.15
C LEU A 229 10.79 -23.18 12.30
N ASN A 230 10.95 -24.48 12.09
CA ASN A 230 10.80 -25.48 13.16
C ASN A 230 11.96 -25.37 14.17
N SER A 231 11.78 -25.84 15.41
CA SER A 231 12.83 -25.75 16.47
C SER A 231 14.18 -26.29 16.00
N GLN A 232 14.18 -27.48 15.39
CA GLN A 232 15.39 -28.10 14.86
C GLN A 232 16.07 -27.28 13.75
N GLU A 233 15.29 -26.55 12.95
CA GLU A 233 15.86 -25.71 11.89
C GLU A 233 16.49 -24.45 12.48
N ARG A 234 15.85 -23.85 13.49
CA ARG A 234 16.43 -22.73 14.24
C ARG A 234 17.73 -23.13 14.92
N GLU A 235 17.74 -24.26 15.62
CA GLU A 235 18.94 -24.79 16.28
C GLU A 235 20.09 -25.01 15.29
N ARG A 236 19.79 -25.56 14.10
CA ARG A 236 20.80 -25.75 13.05
C ARG A 236 21.33 -24.44 12.47
N LEU A 237 20.45 -23.44 12.28
CA LEU A 237 20.85 -22.12 11.80
C LEU A 237 21.74 -21.40 12.83
N VAL A 238 21.34 -21.43 14.10
CA VAL A 238 22.12 -20.85 15.21
C VAL A 238 23.46 -21.57 15.36
N ALA A 239 23.48 -22.90 15.31
CA ALA A 239 24.72 -23.68 15.37
C ALA A 239 25.66 -23.40 14.19
N ALA A 240 25.12 -23.01 13.04
CA ALA A 240 25.88 -22.58 11.87
C ALA A 240 26.28 -21.09 11.89
N GLY A 241 25.92 -20.35 12.95
CA GLY A 241 26.25 -18.93 13.11
C GLY A 241 25.35 -17.97 12.33
N PHE A 242 24.18 -18.42 11.88
CA PHE A 242 23.22 -17.58 11.14
C PHE A 242 22.16 -16.96 12.04
N ASP A 243 21.79 -15.71 11.74
CA ASP A 243 20.62 -15.08 12.32
C ASP A 243 19.33 -15.64 11.68
N THR A 244 18.53 -16.32 12.50
CA THR A 244 17.23 -16.87 12.11
C THR A 244 16.25 -15.81 11.62
N SER A 245 16.37 -14.56 12.07
CA SER A 245 15.49 -13.47 11.69
C SER A 245 15.67 -13.10 10.22
N ILE A 246 16.94 -13.01 9.77
CA ILE A 246 17.33 -12.71 8.38
C ILE A 246 16.84 -13.82 7.46
N VAL A 247 17.09 -15.09 7.80
CA VAL A 247 16.67 -16.24 7.01
C VAL A 247 15.14 -16.30 6.85
N LEU A 248 14.40 -15.98 7.92
CA LEU A 248 12.95 -15.93 7.85
C LEU A 248 12.44 -14.81 6.94
N GLU A 249 13.10 -13.64 6.94
CA GLU A 249 12.78 -12.55 6.02
C GLU A 249 13.08 -12.93 4.56
N GLU A 250 14.18 -13.63 4.29
CA GLU A 250 14.49 -14.15 2.94
C GLU A 250 13.45 -15.17 2.47
N PHE A 251 12.97 -16.04 3.35
CA PHE A 251 11.91 -16.98 2.98
C PHE A 251 10.59 -16.26 2.68
N VAL A 252 10.23 -15.27 3.50
CA VAL A 252 9.03 -14.43 3.27
C VAL A 252 9.15 -13.69 1.94
N GLN A 253 10.34 -13.14 1.64
CA GLN A 253 10.63 -12.49 0.36
C GLN A 253 10.53 -13.47 -0.81
N SER A 254 11.03 -14.69 -0.66
CA SER A 254 10.96 -15.74 -1.70
C SER A 254 9.52 -16.09 -2.05
N VAL A 255 8.66 -16.29 -1.05
CA VAL A 255 7.21 -16.48 -1.26
C VAL A 255 6.60 -15.24 -1.89
N TYR A 256 6.98 -14.05 -1.42
CA TYR A 256 6.42 -12.80 -1.93
C TYR A 256 6.71 -12.59 -3.42
N MET A 257 7.90 -12.98 -3.90
CA MET A 257 8.27 -12.90 -5.31
C MET A 257 7.36 -13.75 -6.20
N HIS A 258 6.86 -14.89 -5.73
CA HIS A 258 5.93 -15.72 -6.50
C HIS A 258 4.53 -15.09 -6.67
N PHE A 259 4.09 -14.20 -5.77
CA PHE A 259 2.81 -13.50 -5.97
C PHE A 259 2.79 -12.67 -7.25
N ARG A 260 3.95 -12.20 -7.72
CA ARG A 260 4.08 -11.55 -9.03
C ARG A 260 3.69 -12.49 -10.16
N GLU A 261 4.20 -13.71 -10.16
CA GLU A 261 3.90 -14.72 -11.18
C GLU A 261 2.42 -15.12 -11.15
N LEU A 262 1.80 -15.04 -9.98
CA LEU A 262 0.38 -15.31 -9.75
C LEU A 262 -0.53 -14.11 -10.05
N GLY A 263 0.00 -13.02 -10.61
CA GLY A 263 -0.78 -11.87 -11.05
C GLY A 263 -1.11 -10.84 -9.96
N CYS A 264 -0.46 -10.89 -8.80
CA CYS A 264 -0.57 -9.81 -7.81
C CYS A 264 0.22 -8.57 -8.25
N ARG A 265 -0.34 -7.39 -7.99
CA ARG A 265 0.33 -6.12 -8.27
C ARG A 265 1.17 -5.69 -7.07
N THR A 266 2.44 -5.40 -7.33
CA THR A 266 3.43 -4.97 -6.33
C THR A 266 4.22 -3.80 -6.89
N ALA A 267 4.85 -3.00 -6.02
CA ALA A 267 5.68 -1.89 -6.46
C ALA A 267 6.82 -2.31 -7.40
N LEU A 268 7.38 -3.51 -7.19
CA LEU A 268 8.38 -4.12 -8.06
C LEU A 268 7.88 -4.31 -9.50
N TRP A 269 6.59 -4.60 -9.68
CA TRP A 269 5.99 -4.75 -11.01
C TRP A 269 5.88 -3.40 -11.72
N ASP A 270 5.39 -2.39 -11.00
CA ASP A 270 5.15 -1.06 -11.57
C ASP A 270 6.46 -0.27 -11.81
N GLY A 271 7.63 -0.87 -11.56
CA GLY A 271 8.93 -0.24 -11.75
C GLY A 271 9.30 0.74 -10.63
N ASN A 272 8.58 0.69 -9.51
CA ASN A 272 8.67 1.63 -8.39
C ASN A 272 9.47 1.02 -7.22
N ALA A 273 10.53 0.28 -7.54
CA ALA A 273 11.38 -0.48 -6.63
C ALA A 273 12.48 0.37 -5.97
#